data_AF-A0A2S9FNE9-F1
#
_entry.id   AF-A0A2S9FNE9-F1
#
_cell.length_a   1.000
_cell.length_b   1.000
_cell.length_c   1.000
_cell.angle_alpha   90.00
_cell.angle_beta   90.00
_cell.angle_gamma   90.00
#
_symmetry.space_group_name_H-M   'P 1'
#
loop_
_entity.id
_entity.type
_entity.pdbx_description
1 polymer ?
#
loop_
_entity_poly.entity_id
_entity_poly.type
_entity_poly.pdbx_seq_one_letter_code
_entity_poly.pdbx_strand_id
1 'polypeptide(L)'
;FAIDQAGIVFGESTGVVGDQRIRIDLGALRILGDGFAWAPGSFFDQNGIPDPYCTRGALQRVESRLTDAGLEALVGHEIEFVLVGADGSALPAHLWAQYGLAGVLEHEGFIRDVTASATASGVAI
;
A
#
# COMPACT_ATOMS: atom_id res chain seq x y z
N PHE A 1 -8.14 14.48 3.70
CA PHE A 1 -6.71 14.85 3.58
C PHE A 1 -6.54 15.57 2.25
N ALA A 2 -6.02 16.79 2.25
CA ALA A 2 -5.68 17.51 1.02
C ALA A 2 -4.21 17.26 0.72
N ILE A 3 -3.92 16.80 -0.49
CA ILE A 3 -2.56 16.70 -0.99
C ILE A 3 -2.26 18.04 -1.67
N ASP A 4 -1.07 18.58 -1.42
CA ASP A 4 -0.59 19.78 -2.11
C ASP A 4 -0.75 19.61 -3.63
N GLN A 5 -1.12 20.66 -4.35
CA GLN A 5 -1.59 20.72 -5.76
C GLN A 5 -3.11 20.69 -6.01
N ALA A 6 -3.95 20.14 -5.12
CA ALA A 6 -5.41 20.06 -5.38
C ALA A 6 -6.23 21.24 -4.81
N GLY A 7 -5.56 22.19 -4.13
CA GLY A 7 -6.21 23.29 -3.39
C GLY A 7 -6.57 22.91 -1.94
N ILE A 8 -6.96 23.90 -1.15
CA ILE A 8 -7.35 23.70 0.25
C ILE A 8 -8.83 23.30 0.31
N VAL A 9 -9.12 22.15 0.90
CA VAL A 9 -10.49 21.73 1.21
C VAL A 9 -10.96 22.45 2.48
N PHE A 10 -11.95 23.31 2.34
CA PHE A 10 -12.61 23.99 3.47
C PHE A 10 -13.87 23.26 3.89
N GLY A 11 -14.01 23.00 5.19
CA GLY A 11 -15.18 22.42 5.83
C GLY A 11 -15.14 22.70 7.34
N GLU A 12 -16.16 22.27 8.09
CA GLU A 12 -16.18 22.50 9.55
C GLU A 12 -14.99 21.86 10.29
N SER A 13 -14.45 20.77 9.75
CA SER A 13 -13.33 20.02 10.33
C SER A 13 -12.01 20.17 9.57
N THR A 14 -11.98 20.91 8.45
CA THR A 14 -10.79 21.04 7.59
C THR A 14 -10.63 22.45 7.05
N GLY A 15 -9.40 22.95 6.95
CA GLY A 15 -9.11 24.30 6.46
C GLY A 15 -7.61 24.56 6.42
N VAL A 16 -7.17 25.80 6.66
CA VAL A 16 -5.75 26.13 6.73
C VAL A 16 -5.17 25.66 8.06
N VAL A 17 -4.81 24.38 8.13
CA VAL A 17 -4.24 23.73 9.33
C VAL A 17 -2.71 23.55 9.26
N GLY A 18 -2.13 23.90 8.10
CA GLY A 18 -0.72 23.70 7.77
C GLY A 18 -0.39 22.26 7.40
N ASP A 19 0.86 22.04 6.99
CA ASP A 19 1.31 20.74 6.51
C ASP A 19 1.32 19.69 7.62
N GLN A 20 0.91 18.47 7.28
CA GLN A 20 1.08 17.32 8.15
C GLN A 20 2.55 16.89 8.20
N ARG A 21 2.89 16.14 9.25
CA ARG A 21 4.19 15.49 9.42
C ARG A 21 4.01 13.99 9.20
N ILE A 22 4.80 13.43 8.30
CA ILE A 22 4.88 11.99 8.10
C ILE A 22 5.93 11.44 9.06
N ARG A 23 5.55 10.48 9.89
CA ARG A 23 6.51 9.70 10.70
C ARG A 23 6.49 8.27 10.20
N ILE A 24 7.66 7.81 9.75
CA ILE A 24 7.83 6.45 9.24
C ILE A 24 8.04 5.45 10.38
N ASP A 25 7.57 4.23 10.18
CA ASP A 25 7.85 3.09 11.03
C ASP A 25 9.08 2.35 10.50
N LEU A 26 10.21 2.52 11.17
CA LEU A 26 11.47 1.87 10.79
C LEU A 26 11.46 0.36 11.04
N GLY A 27 10.61 -0.15 11.94
CA GLY A 27 10.45 -1.59 12.17
C GLY A 27 9.75 -2.29 10.99
N ALA A 28 8.98 -1.53 10.21
CA ALA A 28 8.28 -2.01 9.02
C ALA A 28 8.96 -1.61 7.70
N LEU A 29 10.18 -1.07 7.75
CA LEU A 29 10.95 -0.69 6.55
C LEU A 29 11.28 -1.93 5.69
N ARG A 30 11.26 -1.77 4.37
CA ARG A 30 11.65 -2.76 3.36
C ARG A 30 12.64 -2.16 2.38
N ILE A 31 13.68 -2.92 2.05
CA ILE A 31 14.64 -2.57 1.00
C ILE A 31 14.06 -3.06 -0.32
N LEU A 32 13.99 -2.18 -1.31
CA LEU A 32 13.41 -2.50 -2.62
C LEU A 32 14.48 -2.84 -3.68
N GLY A 33 15.76 -2.59 -3.38
CA GLY A 33 16.86 -2.69 -4.34
C GLY A 33 17.26 -1.32 -4.90
N ASP A 34 18.37 -1.29 -5.65
CA ASP A 34 18.85 -0.09 -6.36
C ASP A 34 19.00 1.18 -5.50
N GLY A 35 19.34 1.01 -4.23
CA GLY A 35 19.47 2.13 -3.27
C GLY A 35 18.14 2.66 -2.74
N PHE A 36 17.01 2.02 -3.06
CA PHE A 36 15.68 2.41 -2.58
C PHE A 36 15.23 1.58 -1.38
N ALA A 37 14.52 2.27 -0.48
CA ALA A 37 13.83 1.69 0.65
C ALA A 37 12.44 2.33 0.78
N TRP A 38 11.49 1.55 1.27
CA TRP A 38 10.13 1.99 1.56
C TRP A 38 9.79 1.69 3.02
N ALA A 39 9.12 2.62 3.69
CA ALA A 39 8.60 2.42 5.03
C ALA A 39 7.20 3.04 5.14
N PRO A 40 6.26 2.38 5.84
CA PRO A 40 4.93 2.93 6.02
C PRO A 40 4.99 4.15 6.94
N GLY A 41 4.29 5.22 6.54
CA GLY A 41 4.17 6.46 7.30
C GLY A 41 2.82 6.58 7.99
N SER A 42 2.80 7.28 9.13
CA SER A 42 1.57 7.78 9.76
C SER A 42 1.59 9.30 9.78
N PHE A 43 0.41 9.91 9.69
CA PHE A 43 0.25 11.37 9.62
C PHE A 43 0.02 11.98 11.00
N PHE A 44 0.64 13.14 11.22
CA PHE A 44 0.53 13.92 12.44
C PHE A 44 0.34 15.39 12.10
N ASP A 45 -0.31 16.15 12.98
CA ASP A 45 -0.36 17.60 12.85
C ASP A 45 1.00 18.26 13.20
N GLN A 46 1.05 19.58 13.13
CA GLN A 46 2.25 20.36 13.42
C GLN A 46 2.71 20.28 14.89
N ASN A 47 1.80 19.96 15.81
CA ASN A 47 2.09 19.75 17.23
C ASN A 47 2.50 18.30 17.52
N GLY A 48 2.47 17.42 16.52
CA GLY A 48 2.79 16.01 16.65
C GLY A 48 1.63 15.17 17.19
N ILE A 49 0.40 15.66 17.16
CA ILE A 49 -0.80 14.90 17.48
C ILE A 49 -1.16 14.01 16.28
N PRO A 50 -1.49 12.73 16.46
CA PRO A 50 -1.91 11.85 15.37
C PRO A 50 -3.10 12.42 14.60
N ASP A 51 -3.03 12.40 13.27
CA ASP A 51 -4.15 12.82 12.43
C ASP A 51 -5.32 11.82 12.55
N PRO A 52 -6.56 12.29 12.81
CA PRO A 52 -7.70 11.40 13.02
C PRO A 52 -8.11 10.64 11.74
N TYR A 53 -7.77 11.16 10.56
CA TYR A 53 -8.07 10.59 9.24
C TYR A 53 -6.94 9.72 8.69
N CYS A 54 -5.83 9.56 9.41
CA CYS A 54 -4.78 8.61 9.05
C CYS A 54 -5.33 7.19 9.15
N THR A 55 -5.48 6.51 8.01
CA THR A 55 -6.01 5.13 7.94
C THR A 55 -5.12 4.13 8.71
N ARG A 56 -3.79 4.30 8.66
CA ARG A 56 -2.86 3.52 9.47
C ARG A 56 -3.07 3.76 10.97
N GLY A 57 -3.23 5.01 11.38
CA GLY A 57 -3.56 5.35 12.77
C GLY A 57 -4.93 4.81 13.21
N ALA A 58 -5.90 4.75 12.29
CA ALA A 58 -7.20 4.12 12.55
C ALA A 58 -7.08 2.62 12.79
N LEU A 59 -6.28 1.90 11.97
CA LEU A 59 -6.01 0.48 12.17
C LEU A 59 -5.31 0.22 13.51
N GLN A 60 -4.28 1.00 13.87
CA GLN A 60 -3.60 0.87 15.16
C GLN A 60 -4.53 1.03 16.37
N ARG A 61 -5.53 1.93 16.28
CA ARG A 61 -6.56 2.06 17.32
C ARG A 61 -7.46 0.83 17.42
N VAL A 62 -7.77 0.18 16.29
CA VAL A 62 -8.52 -1.08 16.26
C VAL A 62 -7.68 -2.21 16.87
N GLU A 63 -6.41 -2.33 16.48
CA GLU A 63 -5.48 -3.32 17.03
C GLU A 63 -5.28 -3.17 18.55
N SER A 64 -5.13 -1.94 19.04
CA SER A 64 -5.03 -1.67 20.49
C SER A 64 -6.29 -2.12 21.23
N ARG A 65 -7.48 -1.85 20.69
CA ARG A 65 -8.74 -2.30 21.30
C ARG A 65 -8.89 -3.82 21.31
N LEU A 66 -8.38 -4.51 20.29
CA LEU A 66 -8.34 -5.98 20.28
C LEU A 66 -7.38 -6.50 21.34
N THR A 67 -6.20 -5.89 21.44
CA THR A 67 -5.17 -6.24 22.43
C THR A 67 -5.69 -6.04 23.86
N ASP A 68 -6.36 -4.92 24.14
CA ASP A 68 -7.00 -4.64 25.44
C ASP A 68 -8.08 -5.68 25.81
N ALA A 69 -8.68 -6.31 24.80
CA ALA A 69 -9.64 -7.40 24.97
C ALA A 69 -8.98 -8.80 24.98
N GLY A 70 -7.66 -8.90 24.89
CA GLY A 70 -6.92 -10.17 24.83
C GLY A 70 -7.07 -10.92 23.49
N LEU A 71 -7.34 -10.18 22.40
CA LEU A 71 -7.53 -10.72 21.05
C LEU A 71 -6.40 -10.28 20.12
N GLU A 72 -6.01 -11.19 19.24
CA GLU A 72 -5.11 -10.92 18.10
C GLU A 72 -5.85 -11.21 16.80
N ALA A 73 -5.72 -10.33 15.80
CA ALA A 73 -6.30 -10.52 14.48
C ALA A 73 -5.22 -10.94 13.49
N LEU A 74 -5.50 -11.99 12.71
CA LEU A 74 -4.69 -12.42 11.58
C LEU A 74 -5.46 -12.16 10.29
N VAL A 75 -4.81 -11.54 9.30
CA VAL A 75 -5.42 -11.16 8.03
C VAL A 75 -4.58 -11.69 6.87
N GLY A 76 -5.23 -12.40 5.95
CA GLY A 76 -4.69 -12.74 4.64
C GLY A 76 -5.31 -11.86 3.57
N HIS A 77 -4.51 -11.46 2.57
CA HIS A 77 -4.96 -10.65 1.45
C HIS A 77 -4.77 -11.41 0.14
N GLU A 78 -5.79 -11.41 -0.72
CA GLU A 78 -5.70 -11.83 -2.12
C GLU A 78 -5.75 -10.56 -2.98
N ILE A 79 -4.61 -10.19 -3.57
CA ILE A 79 -4.50 -9.00 -4.42
C ILE A 79 -4.48 -9.45 -5.88
N GLU A 80 -5.61 -9.27 -6.55
CA GLU A 80 -5.73 -9.50 -7.98
C GLU A 80 -5.37 -8.24 -8.76
N PHE A 81 -4.71 -8.42 -9.90
CA PHE A 81 -4.41 -7.34 -10.85
C PHE A 81 -4.44 -7.88 -12.28
N VAL A 82 -4.54 -6.97 -13.26
CA VAL A 82 -4.49 -7.28 -14.69
C VAL A 82 -3.30 -6.60 -15.35
N LEU A 83 -2.72 -7.25 -16.36
CA LEU A 83 -1.70 -6.65 -17.20
C LEU A 83 -2.35 -5.98 -18.41
N VAL A 84 -1.95 -4.74 -18.67
CA VAL A 84 -2.45 -3.91 -19.77
C VAL A 84 -1.28 -3.30 -20.53
N GLY A 85 -1.53 -2.90 -21.79
CA GLY A 85 -0.60 -2.08 -22.54
C GLY A 85 -0.34 -0.75 -21.85
N ALA A 86 0.76 -0.08 -22.20
CA ALA A 86 1.14 1.19 -21.59
C ALA A 86 0.10 2.32 -21.80
N ASP A 87 -0.74 2.19 -22.84
CA ASP A 87 -1.88 3.07 -23.12
C ASP A 87 -3.18 2.65 -22.41
N GLY A 88 -3.12 1.62 -21.57
CA GLY A 88 -4.27 1.02 -20.88
C GLY A 88 -5.09 0.06 -21.74
N SER A 89 -4.69 -0.22 -22.99
CA SER A 89 -5.37 -1.19 -23.84
C SER A 89 -5.18 -2.62 -23.31
N ALA A 90 -6.12 -3.51 -23.64
CA ALA A 90 -5.99 -4.93 -23.33
C ALA A 90 -4.81 -5.53 -24.09
N LEU A 91 -3.98 -6.34 -23.41
CA LEU A 91 -2.94 -7.10 -24.09
C LEU A 91 -3.57 -8.15 -25.03
N PRO A 92 -2.97 -8.43 -26.20
CA PRO A 92 -3.41 -9.53 -27.04
C PRO A 92 -3.37 -10.84 -26.25
N ALA A 93 -4.47 -11.61 -26.28
CA ALA A 93 -4.52 -12.92 -25.67
C ALA A 93 -4.62 -13.97 -26.78
N HIS A 94 -3.58 -14.78 -26.95
CA HIS A 94 -3.57 -15.82 -27.98
C HIS A 94 -4.45 -17.02 -27.60
N LEU A 95 -4.60 -17.31 -26.31
CA LEU A 95 -5.41 -18.41 -25.78
C LEU A 95 -6.08 -17.98 -24.47
N TRP A 96 -7.41 -18.12 -24.39
CA TRP A 96 -8.15 -17.94 -23.14
C TRP A 96 -8.24 -19.26 -22.38
N ALA A 97 -7.41 -19.41 -21.35
CA ALA A 97 -7.45 -20.53 -20.43
C ALA A 97 -7.40 -20.01 -18.99
N GLN A 98 -8.57 -19.67 -18.43
CA GLN A 98 -8.68 -19.25 -17.02
C GLN A 98 -8.08 -20.32 -16.12
N TYR A 99 -7.25 -19.88 -15.16
CA TYR A 99 -6.51 -20.77 -14.25
C TYR A 99 -5.57 -21.76 -14.95
N GLY A 100 -5.32 -21.56 -16.24
CA GLY A 100 -4.40 -22.37 -17.03
C GLY A 100 -2.99 -21.78 -17.03
N LEU A 101 -2.00 -22.64 -17.26
CA LEU A 101 -0.60 -22.24 -17.31
C LEU A 101 -0.27 -21.34 -18.52
N ALA A 102 -1.12 -21.34 -19.56
CA ALA A 102 -0.89 -20.60 -20.80
C ALA A 102 -0.64 -19.10 -20.58
N GLY A 103 -1.52 -18.42 -19.84
CA GLY A 103 -1.37 -16.99 -19.56
C GLY A 103 -0.19 -16.66 -18.64
N VAL A 104 0.16 -17.58 -17.74
CA VAL A 104 1.36 -17.44 -16.88
C VAL A 104 2.63 -17.55 -17.72
N LEU A 105 2.69 -18.50 -18.65
CA LEU A 105 3.86 -18.69 -19.53
C LEU A 105 4.01 -17.54 -20.54
N GLU A 106 2.90 -17.03 -21.06
CA GLU A 106 2.91 -15.87 -21.98
C GLU A 106 3.55 -14.62 -21.35
N HIS A 107 3.44 -14.49 -20.02
CA HIS A 107 4.02 -13.39 -19.25
C HIS A 107 5.02 -13.85 -18.19
N GLU A 108 5.71 -14.97 -18.40
CA GLU A 108 6.54 -15.62 -17.37
C GLU A 108 7.66 -14.72 -16.83
N GLY A 109 8.23 -13.87 -17.68
CA GLY A 109 9.28 -12.93 -17.30
C GLY A 109 8.78 -11.96 -16.23
N PHE A 110 7.63 -11.34 -16.46
CA PHE A 110 7.00 -10.44 -15.50
C PHE A 110 6.66 -11.17 -14.19
N ILE A 111 6.06 -12.37 -14.28
CA ILE A 111 5.66 -13.14 -13.09
C ILE A 111 6.87 -13.53 -12.24
N ARG A 112 7.96 -13.97 -12.87
CA ARG A 112 9.21 -14.28 -12.17
C ARG A 112 9.79 -13.04 -11.51
N ASP A 113 9.84 -11.92 -12.22
CA ASP A 113 10.48 -10.70 -11.74
C ASP A 113 9.69 -10.07 -10.58
N VAL A 114 8.35 -10.04 -10.63
CA VAL A 114 7.53 -9.58 -9.49
C VAL A 114 7.65 -10.51 -8.28
N THR A 115 7.71 -11.83 -8.50
CA THR A 115 7.85 -12.82 -7.43
C THR A 115 9.22 -12.68 -6.74
N ALA A 116 10.28 -12.54 -7.52
CA ALA A 116 11.62 -12.32 -7.00
C ALA A 116 11.73 -10.99 -6.23
N SER A 117 11.13 -9.92 -6.77
CA SER A 117 11.13 -8.60 -6.13
C SER A 117 10.33 -8.59 -4.83
N ALA A 118 9.17 -9.25 -4.79
CA ALA A 118 8.37 -9.40 -3.57
C ALA A 118 9.14 -10.16 -2.49
N THR A 119 9.79 -11.27 -2.87
CA THR A 119 10.65 -12.05 -1.96
C THR A 119 11.80 -11.20 -1.42
N ALA A 120 12.54 -10.49 -2.29
CA ALA A 120 13.64 -9.61 -1.90
C ALA A 120 13.17 -8.46 -0.99
N SER A 121 11.94 -7.99 -1.20
CA SER A 121 11.29 -6.96 -0.39
C SER A 121 10.63 -7.51 0.89
N GLY A 122 10.82 -8.78 1.24
CA GLY A 122 10.28 -9.39 2.46
C GLY A 122 8.76 -9.51 2.47
N VAL A 123 8.12 -9.58 1.29
CA VAL A 123 6.71 -9.93 1.13
C VAL A 123 6.63 -11.44 0.93
N ALA A 124 5.95 -12.13 1.85
CA ALA A 124 5.69 -13.56 1.72
C ALA A 124 4.53 -13.75 0.73
N ILE A 125 4.80 -14.47 -0.37
CA ILE A 125 3.87 -14.91 -1.41
C ILE A 125 4.05 -16.39 -1.67
#